data_AF-A0A7R9F0T9-F1
#
_entry.id   AF-A0A7R9F0T9-F1
#
_cell.length_a   1.000
_cell.length_b   1.000
_cell.length_c   1.000
_cell.angle_alpha   90.00
_cell.angle_beta   90.00
_cell.angle_gamma   90.00
#
_symmetry.space_group_name_H-M   'P 1'
#
loop_
_entity.id
_entity.type
_entity.pdbx_description
1 polymer ?
#
loop_
_entity_poly.entity_id
_entity_poly.type
_entity_poly.pdbx_seq_one_letter_code
_entity_poly.pdbx_strand_id
1 'polypeptide(L)'
;MLLGLCVEHLDSSSCQQVVSELLLLVVQDNGHSETFLTLLNEIPVSKLAPQCLGVMRLLPLVMERELGEVRQIMELICRVVYSKHGHLRKLEDDVHQYLRKLKQHMENSFKLKGVISSVVVAKNVIIDDESSYTATSNKDVLETSTGEIVTLTPRASHAKSFLDLDSKLCVNKKIEGSYYEDMSSALISIRKQDADKTFLVSEEFESAYVNDIEDIKLGEELSLQFHLDSNATNTICIQIGNIVEKEMKTSSSNSRFSIIMLCPIFKLLRTLLADNLGAIDALLGCGVPMPSPETYEEFYMMDSNEQRFCLDSWFHCINWFIELVNAFSNHTDTDNVRKVCRRVDQIITLLELVAEKLPKSHDYKPPNCKFHYDCKPKPLGPTKSKKGATKPKGKKADKQENNETINGSAPVSNAAPAKPKQSKAHTGKRVMWWDVVTAYKPFFQELDMEVFVLLSKELRAPTETQV
;
A
#
# COMPACT_ATOMS: atom_id res chain seq x y z
N MET A 1 -25.28 0.84 5.73
CA MET A 1 -25.96 1.97 6.42
C MET A 1 -27.49 1.83 6.59
N LEU A 2 -28.35 1.90 5.56
CA LEU A 2 -29.82 1.81 5.74
C LEU A 2 -30.28 0.46 6.33
N LEU A 3 -29.71 -0.66 5.86
CA LEU A 3 -30.01 -1.99 6.38
C LEU A 3 -29.53 -2.20 7.83
N GLY A 4 -28.34 -1.69 8.20
CA GLY A 4 -27.84 -1.75 9.57
C GLY A 4 -28.77 -1.05 10.57
N LEU A 5 -29.27 0.14 10.22
CA LEU A 5 -30.26 0.89 10.99
C LEU A 5 -31.61 0.16 11.05
N CYS A 6 -32.04 -0.47 9.95
CA CYS A 6 -33.26 -1.27 9.96
C CYS A 6 -33.16 -2.48 10.90
N VAL A 7 -32.01 -3.17 10.93
CA VAL A 7 -31.80 -4.38 11.75
C VAL A 7 -31.87 -4.09 13.26
N GLU A 8 -31.49 -2.89 13.70
CA GLU A 8 -31.65 -2.49 15.12
C GLU A 8 -33.11 -2.47 15.56
N HIS A 9 -34.03 -2.10 14.66
CA HIS A 9 -35.46 -1.98 14.93
C HIS A 9 -36.26 -3.26 14.63
N LEU A 10 -35.61 -4.30 14.08
CA LEU A 10 -36.27 -5.59 13.86
C LEU A 10 -36.40 -6.40 15.15
N ASP A 11 -37.50 -7.14 15.23
CA ASP A 11 -37.69 -8.17 16.25
C ASP A 11 -36.65 -9.31 16.07
N SER A 12 -36.48 -10.13 17.10
CA SER A 12 -35.43 -11.16 17.12
C SER A 12 -35.55 -12.16 15.96
N SER A 13 -36.78 -12.56 15.62
CA SER A 13 -37.05 -13.52 14.55
C SER A 13 -36.72 -12.96 13.17
N SER A 14 -37.19 -11.75 12.85
CA SER A 14 -36.90 -11.13 11.54
C SER A 14 -35.43 -10.78 11.40
N CYS A 15 -34.78 -10.33 12.48
CA CYS A 15 -33.35 -10.10 12.49
C CYS A 15 -32.57 -11.40 12.21
N GLN A 16 -32.97 -12.52 12.79
CA GLN A 16 -32.34 -13.80 12.49
C GLN A 16 -32.52 -14.16 11.01
N GLN A 17 -33.72 -14.02 10.45
CA GLN A 17 -33.91 -14.32 9.04
C GLN A 17 -33.00 -13.48 8.13
N VAL A 18 -32.88 -12.17 8.39
CA VAL A 18 -32.00 -11.28 7.61
C VAL A 18 -30.53 -11.71 7.72
N VAL A 19 -30.03 -12.02 8.92
CA VAL A 19 -28.65 -12.48 9.10
C VAL A 19 -28.41 -13.80 8.37
N SER A 20 -29.35 -14.74 8.43
CA SER A 20 -29.22 -16.03 7.73
C SER A 20 -29.17 -15.87 6.22
N GLU A 21 -30.02 -15.01 5.64
CA GLU A 21 -30.01 -14.72 4.20
C GLU A 21 -28.72 -14.03 3.78
N LEU A 22 -28.22 -13.05 4.55
CA LEU A 22 -26.95 -12.40 4.26
C LEU A 22 -25.77 -13.39 4.29
N LEU A 23 -25.73 -14.29 5.28
CA LEU A 23 -24.72 -15.35 5.35
C LEU A 23 -24.80 -16.28 4.13
N LEU A 24 -26.01 -16.64 3.69
CA LEU A 24 -26.20 -17.46 2.49
C LEU A 24 -25.69 -16.75 1.23
N LEU A 25 -25.98 -15.45 1.09
CA LEU A 25 -25.52 -14.64 -0.04
C LEU A 25 -23.99 -14.50 -0.09
N VAL A 26 -23.32 -14.45 1.07
CA VAL A 26 -21.85 -14.50 1.15
C VAL A 26 -21.36 -15.86 0.65
N VAL A 27 -21.94 -16.97 1.12
CA VAL A 27 -21.53 -18.32 0.73
C VAL A 27 -21.72 -18.57 -0.78
N GLN A 28 -22.80 -18.05 -1.38
CA GLN A 28 -23.12 -18.26 -2.79
C GLN A 28 -22.18 -17.56 -3.78
N ASP A 29 -21.44 -16.54 -3.33
CA ASP A 29 -20.47 -15.80 -4.14
C ASP A 29 -21.00 -15.21 -5.46
N ASN A 30 -22.07 -14.42 -5.40
CA ASN A 30 -22.66 -13.81 -6.59
C ASN A 30 -21.90 -12.55 -7.09
N GLY A 31 -20.62 -12.37 -6.73
CA GLY A 31 -19.83 -11.18 -7.05
C GLY A 31 -20.12 -9.94 -6.19
N HIS A 32 -20.97 -10.08 -5.17
CA HIS A 32 -21.36 -9.00 -4.24
C HIS A 32 -21.09 -9.35 -2.76
N SER A 33 -20.35 -10.43 -2.51
CA SER A 33 -19.99 -10.94 -1.18
C SER A 33 -19.37 -9.87 -0.29
N GLU A 34 -18.48 -9.02 -0.82
CA GLU A 34 -17.85 -7.93 -0.08
C GLU A 34 -18.87 -6.94 0.50
N THR A 35 -19.92 -6.61 -0.28
CA THR A 35 -21.00 -5.73 0.19
C THR A 35 -21.81 -6.39 1.30
N PHE A 36 -22.12 -7.68 1.18
CA PHE A 36 -22.85 -8.42 2.20
C PHE A 36 -22.04 -8.61 3.49
N LEU A 37 -20.73 -8.86 3.37
CA LEU A 37 -19.80 -8.91 4.50
C LEU A 37 -19.70 -7.56 5.20
N THR A 38 -19.70 -6.44 4.46
CA THR A 38 -19.71 -5.09 5.03
C THR A 38 -20.99 -4.88 5.84
N LEU A 39 -22.15 -5.24 5.29
CA LEU A 39 -23.43 -5.14 5.98
C LEU A 39 -23.47 -6.02 7.25
N LEU A 40 -23.00 -7.27 7.18
CA LEU A 40 -22.91 -8.15 8.34
C LEU A 40 -22.00 -7.56 9.43
N ASN A 41 -20.90 -6.90 9.03
CA ASN A 41 -20.00 -6.22 9.96
C ASN A 41 -20.60 -4.92 10.55
N GLU A 42 -21.66 -4.35 9.99
CA GLU A 42 -22.39 -3.25 10.64
C GLU A 42 -23.37 -3.75 11.72
N ILE A 43 -23.77 -5.03 11.70
CA ILE A 43 -24.78 -5.56 12.64
C ILE A 43 -24.20 -5.69 14.06
N PRO A 44 -24.95 -5.30 15.12
CA PRO A 44 -24.53 -5.50 16.50
C PRO A 44 -24.30 -6.97 16.86
N VAL A 45 -23.25 -7.24 17.64
CA VAL A 45 -22.87 -8.61 18.04
C VAL A 45 -23.99 -9.34 18.79
N SER A 46 -24.79 -8.62 19.59
CA SER A 46 -25.95 -9.19 20.30
C SER A 46 -27.00 -9.81 19.37
N LYS A 47 -27.08 -9.32 18.13
CA LYS A 47 -27.98 -9.83 17.08
C LYS A 47 -27.32 -10.92 16.22
N LEU A 48 -25.99 -10.95 16.14
CA LEU A 48 -25.21 -11.98 15.44
C LEU A 48 -24.99 -13.24 16.28
N ALA A 49 -24.82 -13.09 17.59
CA ALA A 49 -24.50 -14.17 18.52
C ALA A 49 -25.45 -15.40 18.44
N PRO A 50 -26.78 -15.25 18.26
CA PRO A 50 -27.68 -16.39 18.08
C PRO A 50 -27.38 -17.23 16.82
N GLN A 51 -26.65 -16.69 15.85
CA GLN A 51 -26.21 -17.36 14.62
C GLN A 51 -24.70 -17.61 14.59
N CYS A 52 -24.07 -17.74 15.76
CA CYS A 52 -22.64 -18.01 15.85
C CYS A 52 -22.20 -19.19 14.98
N LEU A 53 -22.98 -20.28 14.92
CA LEU A 53 -22.68 -21.43 14.06
C LEU A 53 -22.76 -21.07 12.57
N GLY A 54 -23.69 -20.21 12.17
CA GLY A 54 -23.78 -19.70 10.79
C GLY A 54 -22.58 -18.83 10.42
N VAL A 55 -22.13 -17.98 11.35
CA VAL A 55 -20.93 -17.15 11.18
C VAL A 55 -19.66 -18.03 11.11
N MET A 56 -19.53 -19.04 11.97
CA MET A 56 -18.40 -19.97 11.96
C MET A 56 -18.31 -20.79 10.67
N ARG A 57 -19.42 -21.01 9.95
CA ARG A 57 -19.42 -21.65 8.62
C ARG A 57 -18.71 -20.82 7.55
N LEU A 58 -18.42 -19.56 7.79
CA LEU A 58 -17.61 -18.73 6.89
C LEU A 58 -16.10 -19.04 7.01
N LEU A 59 -15.66 -19.65 8.11
CA LEU A 59 -14.23 -19.90 8.36
C LEU A 59 -13.55 -20.68 7.23
N PRO A 60 -14.12 -21.77 6.68
CA PRO A 60 -13.53 -22.47 5.54
C PRO A 60 -13.39 -21.61 4.27
N LEU A 61 -14.27 -20.61 4.09
CA LEU A 61 -14.24 -19.73 2.91
C LEU A 61 -12.98 -18.85 2.87
N VAL A 62 -12.29 -18.64 3.98
CA VAL A 62 -11.05 -17.84 4.01
C VAL A 62 -10.04 -18.32 2.97
N MET A 63 -9.91 -19.63 2.74
CA MET A 63 -9.01 -20.19 1.72
C MET A 63 -9.40 -19.86 0.29
N GLU A 64 -10.69 -19.64 0.03
CA GLU A 64 -11.26 -19.43 -1.32
C GLU A 64 -11.38 -17.94 -1.68
N ARG A 65 -11.36 -17.06 -0.68
CA ARG A 65 -11.71 -15.63 -0.82
C ARG A 65 -10.52 -14.72 -1.08
N GLU A 66 -10.77 -13.50 -1.58
CA GLU A 66 -9.73 -12.49 -1.74
C GLU A 66 -9.34 -11.85 -0.39
N LEU A 67 -8.18 -11.21 -0.31
CA LEU A 67 -7.64 -10.67 0.96
C LEU A 67 -8.59 -9.66 1.62
N GLY A 68 -9.31 -8.84 0.83
CA GLY A 68 -10.31 -7.90 1.33
C GLY A 68 -11.46 -8.59 2.05
N GLU A 69 -12.02 -9.65 1.46
CA GLU A 69 -13.07 -10.46 2.07
C GLU A 69 -12.57 -11.26 3.26
N VAL A 70 -11.35 -11.79 3.21
CA VAL A 70 -10.72 -12.52 4.32
C VAL A 70 -10.71 -11.68 5.60
N ARG A 71 -10.33 -10.39 5.50
CA ARG A 71 -10.37 -9.47 6.65
C ARG A 71 -11.78 -9.33 7.21
N GLN A 72 -12.78 -9.15 6.35
CA GLN A 72 -14.16 -8.95 6.78
C GLN A 72 -14.78 -10.22 7.37
N ILE A 73 -14.49 -11.40 6.82
CA ILE A 73 -14.90 -12.70 7.36
C ILE A 73 -14.31 -12.90 8.74
N MET A 74 -13.00 -12.68 8.88
CA MET A 74 -12.31 -12.86 10.16
C MET A 74 -12.77 -11.83 11.19
N GLU A 75 -13.00 -10.58 10.81
CA GLU A 75 -13.54 -9.56 11.71
C GLU A 75 -14.92 -9.98 12.23
N LEU A 76 -15.81 -10.46 11.35
CA LEU A 76 -17.14 -10.93 11.72
C LEU A 76 -17.08 -12.12 12.70
N ILE A 77 -16.23 -13.11 12.41
CA ILE A 77 -16.01 -14.27 13.28
C ILE A 77 -15.47 -13.82 14.63
N CYS A 78 -14.41 -13.00 14.65
CA CYS A 78 -13.75 -12.58 15.88
C CYS A 78 -14.67 -11.74 16.76
N ARG A 79 -15.49 -10.86 16.18
CA ARG A 79 -16.47 -10.08 16.93
C ARG A 79 -17.50 -10.94 17.66
N VAL A 80 -17.84 -12.12 17.12
CA VAL A 80 -18.75 -13.08 17.77
C VAL A 80 -18.02 -13.90 18.82
N VAL A 81 -16.84 -14.45 18.48
CA VAL A 81 -16.05 -15.33 19.37
C VAL A 81 -15.52 -14.59 20.59
N TYR A 82 -14.96 -13.40 20.41
CA TYR A 82 -14.37 -12.54 21.45
C TYR A 82 -15.38 -11.56 22.05
N SER A 83 -16.67 -11.86 21.91
CA SER A 83 -17.73 -11.05 22.53
C SER A 83 -17.83 -11.31 24.03
N LYS A 84 -18.49 -10.39 24.76
CA LYS A 84 -18.83 -10.56 26.19
C LYS A 84 -19.69 -11.79 26.49
N HIS A 85 -20.18 -12.49 25.46
CA HIS A 85 -20.93 -13.73 25.59
C HIS A 85 -19.98 -14.92 25.81
N GLY A 86 -19.44 -15.06 27.03
CA GLY A 86 -18.37 -16.00 27.37
C GLY A 86 -18.59 -17.49 27.01
N HIS A 87 -19.82 -17.92 26.67
CA HIS A 87 -20.06 -19.28 26.15
C HIS A 87 -19.53 -19.49 24.73
N LEU A 88 -19.39 -18.42 23.93
CA LEU A 88 -18.89 -18.46 22.55
C LEU A 88 -17.37 -18.52 22.48
N ARG A 89 -16.66 -18.21 23.57
CA ARG A 89 -15.21 -18.38 23.67
C ARG A 89 -14.74 -19.82 23.46
N LYS A 90 -15.61 -20.81 23.66
CA LYS A 90 -15.28 -22.22 23.36
C LYS A 90 -14.92 -22.45 21.87
N LEU A 91 -15.31 -21.53 20.99
CA LEU A 91 -15.01 -21.56 19.56
C LEU A 91 -13.65 -20.94 19.23
N GLU A 92 -12.96 -20.35 20.21
CA GLU A 92 -11.62 -19.78 20.03
C GLU A 92 -10.61 -20.84 19.59
N ASP A 93 -10.65 -22.03 20.17
CA ASP A 93 -9.75 -23.12 19.81
C ASP A 93 -9.90 -23.53 18.33
N ASP A 94 -11.12 -23.46 17.79
CA ASP A 94 -11.38 -23.73 16.36
C ASP A 94 -10.72 -22.67 15.47
N VAL A 95 -10.84 -21.39 15.84
CA VAL A 95 -10.19 -20.28 15.14
C VAL A 95 -8.67 -20.42 15.21
N HIS A 96 -8.12 -20.66 16.41
CA HIS A 96 -6.69 -20.83 16.62
C HIS A 96 -6.15 -22.03 15.82
N GLN A 97 -6.82 -23.17 15.86
CA GLN A 97 -6.42 -24.35 15.08
C GLN A 97 -6.45 -24.07 13.58
N TYR A 98 -7.45 -23.33 13.09
CA TYR A 98 -7.55 -22.95 11.68
C TYR A 98 -6.41 -22.01 11.27
N LEU A 99 -6.07 -21.00 12.08
CA LEU A 99 -4.94 -20.11 11.83
C LEU A 99 -3.60 -20.86 11.76
N ARG A 100 -3.37 -21.80 12.68
CA ARG A 100 -2.18 -22.66 12.65
C ARG A 100 -2.08 -23.45 11.34
N LYS A 101 -3.20 -23.99 10.84
CA LYS A 101 -3.25 -24.70 9.55
C LYS A 101 -2.91 -23.79 8.37
N LEU A 102 -3.49 -22.59 8.31
CA LEU A 102 -3.19 -21.62 7.24
C LEU A 102 -1.71 -21.22 7.20
N LYS A 103 -1.16 -20.93 8.38
CA LYS A 103 0.23 -20.50 8.52
C LYS A 103 1.27 -21.57 8.22
N GLN A 104 0.93 -22.84 8.45
CA GLN A 104 1.78 -24.00 8.13
C GLN A 104 1.58 -24.52 6.70
N HIS A 105 0.66 -23.92 5.94
CA HIS A 105 0.39 -24.34 4.58
C HIS A 105 1.60 -24.13 3.67
N MET A 106 1.82 -24.98 2.66
CA MET A 106 2.98 -24.89 1.77
C MET A 106 2.92 -23.67 0.83
N GLU A 107 1.71 -23.29 0.42
CA GLU A 107 1.46 -22.16 -0.47
C GLU A 107 1.48 -20.81 0.26
N ASN A 108 2.22 -19.84 -0.31
CA ASN A 108 2.38 -18.50 0.25
C ASN A 108 1.07 -17.70 0.31
N SER A 109 0.11 -17.98 -0.58
CA SER A 109 -1.21 -17.32 -0.57
C SER A 109 -1.99 -17.61 0.71
N PHE A 110 -1.97 -18.86 1.20
CA PHE A 110 -2.66 -19.24 2.43
C PHE A 110 -1.89 -18.85 3.68
N LYS A 111 -0.55 -18.90 3.63
CA LYS A 111 0.30 -18.31 4.68
C LYS A 111 -0.03 -16.84 4.90
N LEU A 112 -0.10 -16.08 3.81
CA LEU A 112 -0.49 -14.67 3.82
C LEU A 112 -1.86 -14.48 4.49
N LYS A 113 -2.89 -15.22 4.05
CA LYS A 113 -4.21 -15.18 4.68
C LYS A 113 -4.18 -15.51 6.16
N GLY A 114 -3.36 -16.48 6.59
CA GLY A 114 -3.17 -16.83 7.99
C GLY A 114 -2.55 -15.70 8.82
N VAL A 115 -1.58 -14.98 8.26
CA VAL A 115 -0.96 -13.80 8.89
C VAL A 115 -1.97 -12.67 9.05
N ILE A 116 -2.66 -12.29 7.98
CA ILE A 116 -3.72 -11.26 8.00
C ILE A 116 -4.78 -11.61 9.06
N SER A 117 -5.27 -12.86 9.03
CA SER A 117 -6.29 -13.34 9.95
C SER A 117 -5.81 -13.34 11.41
N SER A 118 -4.51 -13.55 11.64
CA SER A 118 -3.91 -13.49 12.98
C SER A 118 -3.86 -12.07 13.53
N VAL A 119 -3.57 -11.09 12.68
CA VAL A 119 -3.63 -9.67 13.06
C VAL A 119 -5.06 -9.28 13.43
N VAL A 120 -6.06 -9.73 12.67
CA VAL A 120 -7.48 -9.49 12.98
C VAL A 120 -7.89 -10.14 14.30
N VAL A 121 -7.44 -11.37 14.59
CA VAL A 121 -7.68 -12.02 15.89
C VAL A 121 -7.02 -11.23 17.01
N ALA A 122 -5.74 -10.89 16.90
CA ALA A 122 -5.00 -10.14 17.92
C ALA A 122 -5.67 -8.80 18.22
N LYS A 123 -6.12 -8.07 17.19
CA LYS A 123 -6.92 -6.84 17.32
C LYS A 123 -8.16 -7.06 18.20
N ASN A 124 -8.94 -8.10 17.91
CA ASN A 124 -10.17 -8.38 18.64
C ASN A 124 -9.90 -8.87 20.07
N VAL A 125 -8.82 -9.63 20.31
CA VAL A 125 -8.35 -9.98 21.66
C VAL A 125 -7.97 -8.73 22.45
N ILE A 126 -7.32 -7.74 21.84
CA ILE A 126 -6.93 -6.48 22.49
C ILE A 126 -8.16 -5.61 22.82
N ILE A 127 -9.19 -5.59 21.97
CA ILE A 127 -10.43 -4.83 22.23
C ILE A 127 -11.27 -5.46 23.35
N ASP A 128 -11.15 -6.76 23.53
CA ASP A 128 -11.90 -7.53 24.50
C ASP A 128 -11.54 -7.19 25.96
N ASP A 129 -12.46 -7.52 26.87
CA ASP A 129 -12.39 -7.18 28.30
C ASP A 129 -11.26 -7.97 28.99
N GLU A 130 -10.29 -7.25 29.60
CA GLU A 130 -9.14 -7.83 30.29
C GLU A 130 -9.56 -8.83 31.38
N SER A 131 -10.73 -8.64 32.01
CA SER A 131 -11.27 -9.56 33.04
C SER A 131 -11.57 -10.97 32.52
N SER A 132 -11.64 -11.13 31.19
CA SER A 132 -11.82 -12.42 30.53
C SER A 132 -10.55 -13.27 30.50
N TYR A 133 -9.39 -12.68 30.83
CA TYR A 133 -8.09 -13.35 30.81
C TYR A 133 -7.56 -13.50 32.24
N THR A 134 -7.44 -14.74 32.69
CA THR A 134 -6.83 -15.02 33.99
C THR A 134 -5.31 -14.81 33.91
N ALA A 135 -4.71 -14.18 34.92
CA ALA A 135 -3.27 -14.07 35.00
C ALA A 135 -2.63 -15.46 35.03
N THR A 136 -1.96 -15.83 33.94
CA THR A 136 -1.09 -17.01 33.88
C THR A 136 0.08 -16.77 34.83
N SER A 137 0.52 -17.80 35.58
CA SER A 137 1.63 -17.69 36.54
C SER A 137 2.98 -17.33 35.89
N ASN A 138 3.08 -17.46 34.57
CA ASN A 138 4.23 -17.04 33.78
C ASN A 138 3.94 -15.65 33.21
N LYS A 139 4.62 -14.64 33.76
CA LYS A 139 4.68 -13.32 33.13
C LYS A 139 5.47 -13.46 31.84
N ASP A 140 4.80 -13.31 30.70
CA ASP A 140 5.52 -13.16 29.44
C ASP A 140 6.29 -11.85 29.47
N VAL A 141 7.61 -11.99 29.45
CA VAL A 141 8.55 -10.88 29.39
C VAL A 141 8.98 -10.71 27.94
N LEU A 142 8.94 -9.48 27.46
CA LEU A 142 9.67 -9.05 26.28
C LEU A 142 10.95 -8.37 26.74
N GLU A 143 12.08 -9.02 26.47
CA GLU A 143 13.37 -8.34 26.51
C GLU A 143 13.50 -7.48 25.26
N THR A 144 13.64 -6.19 25.50
CA THR A 144 13.94 -5.21 24.46
C THR A 144 15.41 -5.34 24.05
N SER A 145 15.76 -4.84 22.89
CA SER A 145 17.15 -4.80 22.43
C SER A 145 18.00 -3.75 23.18
N THR A 146 17.37 -2.80 23.90
CA THR A 146 18.03 -1.97 24.92
C THR A 146 18.21 -2.67 26.27
N GLY A 147 17.71 -3.91 26.43
CA GLY A 147 17.78 -4.68 27.67
C GLY A 147 16.72 -4.33 28.72
N GLU A 148 15.81 -3.40 28.42
CA GLU A 148 14.59 -3.17 29.20
C GLU A 148 13.68 -4.41 29.15
N ILE A 149 13.02 -4.70 30.26
CA ILE A 149 12.17 -5.88 30.44
C ILE A 149 10.72 -5.39 30.52
N VAL A 150 9.97 -5.60 29.44
CA VAL A 150 8.55 -5.25 29.37
C VAL A 150 7.72 -6.46 29.78
N THR A 151 6.95 -6.34 30.87
CA THR A 151 6.02 -7.38 31.29
C THR A 151 4.70 -7.22 30.54
N LEU A 152 4.31 -8.23 29.75
CA LEU A 152 3.03 -8.21 29.04
C LEU A 152 1.86 -8.49 29.99
N THR A 153 0.72 -7.83 29.74
CA THR A 153 -0.55 -8.23 30.37
C THR A 153 -0.99 -9.62 29.87
N PRO A 154 -1.83 -10.36 30.61
CA PRO A 154 -2.36 -11.64 30.15
C PRO A 154 -3.06 -11.55 28.79
N ARG A 155 -3.84 -10.47 28.55
CA ARG A 155 -4.45 -10.20 27.25
C ARG A 155 -3.41 -9.95 26.16
N ALA A 156 -2.37 -9.18 26.45
CA ALA A 156 -1.29 -8.89 25.51
C ALA A 156 -0.43 -10.11 25.19
N SER A 157 -0.18 -10.98 26.17
CA SER A 157 0.47 -12.30 26.00
C SER A 157 -0.39 -13.20 25.10
N HIS A 158 -1.69 -13.23 25.34
CA HIS A 158 -2.60 -14.03 24.52
C HIS A 158 -2.67 -13.53 23.07
N ALA A 159 -2.81 -12.22 22.85
CA ALA A 159 -2.74 -11.61 21.53
C ALA A 159 -1.39 -11.92 20.85
N LYS A 160 -0.29 -11.81 21.59
CA LYS A 160 1.05 -12.18 21.11
C LYS A 160 1.11 -13.63 20.66
N SER A 161 0.45 -14.59 21.33
CA SER A 161 0.46 -15.99 20.88
C SER A 161 -0.11 -16.22 19.48
N PHE A 162 -1.04 -15.36 19.03
CA PHE A 162 -1.55 -15.39 17.66
C PHE A 162 -0.59 -14.72 16.66
N LEU A 163 0.22 -13.78 17.13
CA LEU A 163 1.23 -13.08 16.34
C LEU A 163 2.58 -13.82 16.33
N ASP A 164 2.84 -14.67 17.31
CA ASP A 164 4.05 -15.49 17.50
C ASP A 164 4.11 -16.62 16.47
N LEU A 165 4.24 -16.21 15.23
CA LEU A 165 4.84 -16.95 14.16
C LEU A 165 5.78 -15.96 13.47
N ASP A 166 6.74 -16.46 12.69
CA ASP A 166 7.22 -15.76 11.49
C ASP A 166 8.74 -15.72 11.28
N SER A 167 9.59 -16.28 12.16
CA SER A 167 11.01 -16.43 11.76
C SER A 167 11.20 -17.30 10.49
N LYS A 168 10.23 -18.18 10.18
CA LYS A 168 10.17 -18.97 8.94
C LYS A 168 9.20 -18.41 7.87
N LEU A 169 8.32 -17.47 8.21
CA LEU A 169 7.37 -16.87 7.26
C LEU A 169 7.88 -15.53 6.69
N CYS A 170 8.72 -14.80 7.43
CA CYS A 170 9.44 -13.60 7.00
C CYS A 170 10.50 -13.84 5.91
N VAL A 171 10.69 -15.06 5.42
CA VAL A 171 11.46 -15.29 4.18
C VAL A 171 10.77 -14.61 2.99
N ASN A 172 9.43 -14.55 3.01
CA ASN A 172 8.68 -13.90 1.95
C ASN A 172 8.33 -12.45 2.35
N LYS A 173 9.02 -11.49 1.74
CA LYS A 173 8.80 -10.05 1.97
C LYS A 173 7.38 -9.58 1.65
N LYS A 174 6.63 -10.28 0.78
CA LYS A 174 5.21 -9.96 0.54
C LYS A 174 4.33 -10.27 1.75
N ILE A 175 4.64 -11.36 2.45
CA ILE A 175 3.92 -11.77 3.67
C ILE A 175 4.28 -10.82 4.80
N GLU A 176 5.57 -10.55 4.99
CA GLU A 176 6.09 -9.62 5.99
C GLU A 176 5.54 -8.20 5.79
N GLY A 177 5.51 -7.70 4.55
CA GLY A 177 4.95 -6.38 4.25
C GLY A 177 3.47 -6.28 4.57
N SER A 178 2.69 -7.32 4.25
CA SER A 178 1.26 -7.38 4.59
C SER A 178 1.03 -7.40 6.09
N TYR A 179 1.90 -8.09 6.85
CA TYR A 179 1.83 -8.10 8.31
C TYR A 179 1.93 -6.68 8.89
N TYR A 180 2.93 -5.90 8.45
CA TYR A 180 3.10 -4.53 8.93
C TYR A 180 1.95 -3.60 8.50
N GLU A 181 1.46 -3.72 7.26
CA GLU A 181 0.30 -2.94 6.77
C GLU A 181 -0.97 -3.24 7.57
N ASP A 182 -1.26 -4.51 7.84
CA ASP A 182 -2.44 -4.92 8.59
C ASP A 182 -2.32 -4.60 10.08
N MET A 183 -1.12 -4.73 10.67
CA MET A 183 -0.89 -4.34 12.06
C MET A 183 -1.13 -2.83 12.25
N SER A 184 -0.61 -2.02 11.34
CA SER A 184 -0.84 -0.57 11.34
C SER A 184 -2.35 -0.26 11.26
N SER A 185 -3.05 -0.91 10.33
CA SER A 185 -4.49 -0.73 10.14
C SER A 185 -5.30 -1.15 11.38
N ALA A 186 -4.92 -2.26 12.02
CA ALA A 186 -5.53 -2.73 13.26
C ALA A 186 -5.34 -1.72 14.40
N LEU A 187 -4.12 -1.20 14.59
CA LEU A 187 -3.82 -0.21 15.63
C LEU A 187 -4.58 1.11 15.43
N ILE A 188 -4.65 1.62 14.19
CA ILE A 188 -5.46 2.80 13.85
C ILE A 188 -6.92 2.57 14.26
N SER A 189 -7.47 1.38 14.03
CA SER A 189 -8.87 1.07 14.35
C SER A 189 -9.18 0.98 15.85
N ILE A 190 -8.19 0.66 16.69
CA ILE A 190 -8.37 0.52 18.14
C ILE A 190 -8.36 1.89 18.85
N ARG A 191 -7.79 2.94 18.22
CA ARG A 191 -7.70 4.34 18.70
C ARG A 191 -7.72 4.46 20.23
N LYS A 192 -6.67 3.95 20.89
CA LYS A 192 -6.25 4.39 22.24
C LYS A 192 -4.94 3.74 22.72
N GLN A 193 -4.15 4.62 23.33
CA GLN A 193 -3.06 4.46 24.30
C GLN A 193 -2.81 3.04 24.82
N ASP A 194 -1.74 2.42 24.34
CA ASP A 194 -0.74 1.78 25.19
C ASP A 194 0.59 1.80 24.43
N ALA A 195 1.48 2.70 24.85
CA ALA A 195 2.70 3.11 24.16
C ALA A 195 3.90 2.18 24.38
N ASP A 196 3.71 1.02 25.00
CA ASP A 196 4.82 0.21 25.54
C ASP A 196 5.48 -0.74 24.51
N LYS A 197 5.26 -0.58 23.20
CA LYS A 197 5.82 -1.49 22.17
C LYS A 197 6.50 -0.80 20.97
N THR A 198 6.61 0.52 21.01
CA THR A 198 7.19 1.32 19.92
C THR A 198 8.67 1.01 19.68
N PHE A 199 9.42 0.66 20.72
CA PHE A 199 10.88 0.51 20.66
C PHE A 199 11.35 -0.64 19.74
N LEU A 200 10.63 -1.78 19.68
CA LEU A 200 11.03 -2.93 18.85
C LEU A 200 11.04 -2.58 17.36
N VAL A 201 10.05 -1.81 16.93
CA VAL A 201 9.90 -1.41 15.52
C VAL A 201 10.87 -0.26 15.19
N SER A 202 11.16 0.61 16.16
CA SER A 202 12.11 1.73 15.99
C SER A 202 13.51 1.21 15.69
N GLU A 203 14.03 0.28 16.48
CA GLU A 203 15.40 -0.22 16.29
C GLU A 203 15.55 -1.03 15.00
N GLU A 204 14.54 -1.82 14.64
CA GLU A 204 14.53 -2.52 13.35
C GLU A 204 14.53 -1.54 12.17
N PHE A 205 13.75 -0.45 12.27
CA PHE A 205 13.72 0.59 11.26
C PHE A 205 15.05 1.35 11.16
N GLU A 206 15.58 1.81 12.29
CA GLU A 206 16.82 2.57 12.38
C GLU A 206 17.99 1.76 11.86
N SER A 207 18.19 0.54 12.35
CA SER A 207 19.28 -0.34 11.91
C SER A 207 19.20 -0.76 10.43
N ALA A 208 18.01 -0.71 9.83
CA ALA A 208 17.78 -1.12 8.46
C ALA A 208 17.91 0.01 7.44
N TYR A 209 17.43 1.21 7.77
CA TYR A 209 17.20 2.28 6.79
C TYR A 209 17.87 3.61 7.14
N VAL A 210 18.27 3.83 8.39
CA VAL A 210 18.78 5.11 8.87
C VAL A 210 20.29 5.04 9.04
N ASN A 211 21.00 6.02 8.49
CA ASN A 211 22.43 6.21 8.74
C ASN A 211 22.73 7.67 9.04
N ASP A 212 23.73 7.89 9.88
CA ASP A 212 24.40 9.18 9.96
C ASP A 212 25.04 9.53 8.63
N ILE A 213 24.91 10.79 8.21
CA ILE A 213 25.49 11.27 6.95
C ILE A 213 27.03 11.14 6.97
N GLU A 214 27.67 11.21 8.13
CA GLU A 214 29.13 11.04 8.26
C GLU A 214 29.59 9.61 7.95
N ASP A 215 28.74 8.62 8.22
CA ASP A 215 29.06 7.19 8.06
C ASP A 215 28.60 6.62 6.72
N ILE A 216 27.94 7.43 5.89
CA ILE A 216 27.38 6.95 4.64
C ILE A 216 28.49 6.66 3.61
N LYS A 217 28.43 5.46 3.04
CA LYS A 217 29.19 5.10 1.85
C LYS A 217 28.27 5.20 0.65
N LEU A 218 28.38 6.30 -0.09
CA LEU A 218 27.67 6.49 -1.35
C LEU A 218 28.31 5.64 -2.45
N GLY A 219 27.49 4.99 -3.27
CA GLY A 219 27.93 4.47 -4.55
C GLY A 219 28.38 5.60 -5.49
N GLU A 220 29.17 5.28 -6.51
CA GLU A 220 29.73 6.27 -7.45
C GLU A 220 28.64 7.08 -8.19
N GLU A 221 27.48 6.48 -8.40
CA GLU A 221 26.32 7.09 -9.09
C GLU A 221 25.33 7.76 -8.13
N LEU A 222 25.65 7.85 -6.83
CA LEU A 222 24.75 8.35 -5.80
C LEU A 222 25.21 9.69 -5.24
N SER A 223 24.24 10.56 -4.97
CA SER A 223 24.43 11.83 -4.26
C SER A 223 23.36 12.00 -3.19
N LEU A 224 23.72 12.65 -2.09
CA LEU A 224 22.76 12.99 -1.05
C LEU A 224 21.88 14.15 -1.53
N GLN A 225 20.58 13.92 -1.63
CA GLN A 225 19.58 14.88 -2.12
C GLN A 225 18.45 15.09 -1.11
N PHE A 226 17.59 16.08 -1.36
CA PHE A 226 16.33 16.33 -0.65
C PHE A 226 16.42 16.63 0.86
N HIS A 227 17.60 16.99 1.34
CA HIS A 227 17.80 17.45 2.72
C HIS A 227 17.10 18.80 2.95
N LEU A 228 16.43 18.96 4.10
CA LEU A 228 15.68 20.19 4.43
C LEU A 228 16.26 20.97 5.61
N ASP A 229 17.10 20.35 6.43
CA ASP A 229 17.71 21.02 7.59
C ASP A 229 18.97 21.80 7.20
N SER A 230 19.10 23.02 7.69
CA SER A 230 20.26 23.88 7.39
C SER A 230 21.44 23.68 8.35
N ASN A 231 21.26 22.89 9.43
CA ASN A 231 22.25 22.69 10.48
C ASN A 231 22.79 21.25 10.45
N ALA A 232 24.09 21.13 10.13
CA ALA A 232 24.77 19.89 9.74
C ALA A 232 25.19 18.94 10.88
N THR A 233 24.90 19.23 12.14
CA THR A 233 25.36 18.40 13.26
C THR A 233 24.37 17.28 13.55
N ASN A 234 24.83 16.02 13.54
CA ASN A 234 24.05 14.80 13.79
C ASN A 234 22.89 14.59 12.82
N THR A 235 23.12 14.88 11.53
CA THR A 235 22.05 14.70 10.55
C THR A 235 22.05 13.30 9.95
N ILE A 236 20.86 12.71 9.93
CA ILE A 236 20.60 11.37 9.42
C ILE A 236 20.13 11.41 7.96
N CYS A 237 20.14 10.24 7.32
CA CYS A 237 19.60 10.03 5.98
C CYS A 237 18.93 8.65 5.85
N ILE A 238 17.95 8.55 4.95
CA ILE A 238 17.29 7.29 4.61
C ILE A 238 17.95 6.64 3.40
N GLN A 239 18.46 5.42 3.52
CA GLN A 239 19.31 4.72 2.56
C GLN A 239 18.60 4.18 1.29
N ILE A 240 17.69 4.94 0.66
CA ILE A 240 16.91 4.44 -0.49
C ILE A 240 17.81 3.99 -1.63
N GLY A 241 18.61 4.88 -2.23
CA GLY A 241 19.46 4.55 -3.38
C GLY A 241 20.47 3.45 -3.08
N ASN A 242 21.10 3.49 -1.91
CA ASN A 242 22.06 2.48 -1.47
C ASN A 242 21.43 1.07 -1.36
N ILE A 243 20.22 0.96 -0.81
CA ILE A 243 19.53 -0.33 -0.69
C ILE A 243 19.06 -0.83 -2.06
N VAL A 244 18.51 0.04 -2.91
CA VAL A 244 18.09 -0.33 -4.28
C VAL A 244 19.30 -0.83 -5.08
N GLU A 245 20.42 -0.11 -5.06
CA GLU A 245 21.65 -0.51 -5.76
C GLU A 245 22.15 -1.86 -5.27
N LYS A 246 22.16 -2.07 -3.95
CA LYS A 246 22.57 -3.33 -3.33
C LYS A 246 21.66 -4.49 -3.75
N GLU A 247 20.34 -4.33 -3.67
CA GLU A 247 19.38 -5.37 -4.07
C GLU A 247 19.51 -5.75 -5.55
N MET A 248 19.83 -4.80 -6.42
CA MET A 248 20.07 -5.07 -7.83
C MET A 248 21.36 -5.87 -8.07
N LYS A 249 22.44 -5.54 -7.36
CA LYS A 249 23.75 -6.22 -7.49
C LYS A 249 23.75 -7.59 -6.83
N THR A 250 23.13 -7.73 -5.66
CA THR A 250 23.04 -9.00 -4.95
C THR A 250 21.75 -9.70 -5.34
N SER A 251 21.79 -10.59 -6.33
CA SER A 251 20.64 -11.45 -6.69
C SER A 251 20.17 -12.39 -5.55
N SER A 252 20.74 -12.25 -4.34
CA SER A 252 20.31 -12.92 -3.14
C SER A 252 19.07 -12.25 -2.55
N SER A 253 17.95 -12.96 -2.59
CA SER A 253 16.70 -12.64 -1.88
C SER A 253 16.81 -12.66 -0.34
N ASN A 254 18.03 -12.76 0.20
CA ASN A 254 18.33 -12.97 1.63
C ASN A 254 18.88 -11.70 2.31
N SER A 255 18.78 -10.52 1.70
CA SER A 255 18.98 -9.29 2.46
C SER A 255 17.96 -9.26 3.59
N ARG A 256 18.44 -9.18 4.83
CA ARG A 256 17.59 -9.10 6.03
C ARG A 256 16.53 -8.01 5.88
N PHE A 257 16.91 -6.90 5.26
CA PHE A 257 16.06 -5.74 5.01
C PHE A 257 15.88 -5.52 3.52
N SER A 258 14.65 -5.22 3.11
CA SER A 258 14.33 -4.94 1.71
C SER A 258 13.69 -3.57 1.56
N ILE A 259 14.02 -2.84 0.51
CA ILE A 259 13.53 -1.46 0.31
C ILE A 259 11.99 -1.38 0.27
N ILE A 260 11.32 -2.43 -0.22
CA ILE A 260 9.84 -2.49 -0.26
C ILE A 260 9.22 -2.48 1.15
N MET A 261 10.00 -2.76 2.19
CA MET A 261 9.57 -2.81 3.59
C MET A 261 9.70 -1.47 4.31
N LEU A 262 10.40 -0.47 3.72
CA LEU A 262 10.61 0.85 4.30
C LEU A 262 9.28 1.52 4.72
N CYS A 263 8.34 1.63 3.79
CA CYS A 263 7.06 2.31 4.04
C CYS A 263 6.15 1.55 5.03
N PRO A 264 5.94 0.23 4.92
CA PRO A 264 5.13 -0.52 5.90
C PRO A 264 5.67 -0.45 7.33
N ILE A 265 6.99 -0.58 7.51
CA ILE A 265 7.61 -0.54 8.84
C ILE A 265 7.48 0.88 9.42
N PHE A 266 7.76 1.91 8.62
CA PHE A 266 7.56 3.29 9.05
C PHE A 266 6.10 3.60 9.39
N LYS A 267 5.15 3.10 8.58
CA LYS A 267 3.72 3.26 8.85
C LYS A 267 3.31 2.62 10.18
N LEU A 268 3.85 1.46 10.51
CA LEU A 268 3.63 0.85 11.82
C LEU A 268 4.27 1.70 12.94
N LEU A 269 5.51 2.14 12.76
CA LEU A 269 6.24 2.96 13.73
C LEU A 269 5.50 4.25 14.05
N ARG A 270 5.08 5.03 13.04
CA ARG A 270 4.30 6.26 13.25
C ARG A 270 2.95 5.99 13.90
N THR A 271 2.33 4.84 13.59
CA THR A 271 1.04 4.46 14.21
C THR A 271 1.22 4.14 15.69
N LEU A 272 2.31 3.49 16.07
CA LEU A 272 2.64 3.19 17.47
C LEU A 272 2.98 4.46 18.27
N LEU A 273 3.65 5.43 17.64
CA LEU A 273 3.94 6.74 18.24
C LEU A 273 2.70 7.65 18.31
N ALA A 274 1.68 7.37 17.49
CA ALA A 274 0.46 8.14 17.38
C ALA A 274 0.75 9.65 17.22
N ASP A 275 0.34 10.46 18.21
CA ASP A 275 0.49 11.91 18.15
C ASP A 275 1.86 12.41 18.66
N ASN A 276 2.69 11.54 19.24
CA ASN A 276 4.02 11.92 19.75
C ASN A 276 5.13 11.44 18.81
N LEU A 277 5.29 12.15 17.69
CA LEU A 277 6.30 11.84 16.69
C LEU A 277 7.69 12.44 16.99
N GLY A 278 7.91 12.96 18.20
CA GLY A 278 9.17 13.60 18.59
C GLY A 278 10.38 12.67 18.54
N ALA A 279 10.19 11.35 18.65
CA ALA A 279 11.26 10.38 18.51
C ALA A 279 11.75 10.19 17.06
N ILE A 280 10.95 10.62 16.07
CA ILE A 280 11.21 10.40 14.65
C ILE A 280 11.15 11.70 13.82
N ASP A 281 11.14 12.86 14.47
CA ASP A 281 10.96 14.15 13.81
C ASP A 281 12.11 14.52 12.85
N ALA A 282 13.33 14.10 13.16
CA ALA A 282 14.50 14.23 12.31
C ALA A 282 14.30 13.59 10.92
N LEU A 283 13.44 12.56 10.79
CA LEU A 283 13.13 11.93 9.52
C LEU A 283 12.39 12.87 8.56
N LEU A 284 11.67 13.87 9.07
CA LEU A 284 10.99 14.86 8.22
C LEU A 284 12.00 15.70 7.44
N GLY A 285 13.15 16.01 8.03
CA GLY A 285 14.19 16.86 7.42
C GLY A 285 15.35 16.12 6.75
N CYS A 286 15.47 14.80 7.00
CA CYS A 286 16.59 13.98 6.55
C CYS A 286 16.80 13.96 5.02
N GLY A 287 18.06 13.77 4.62
CA GLY A 287 18.43 13.59 3.21
C GLY A 287 18.20 12.15 2.73
N VAL A 288 18.29 11.95 1.42
CA VAL A 288 18.15 10.64 0.78
C VAL A 288 19.28 10.47 -0.26
N PRO A 289 20.08 9.40 -0.19
CA PRO A 289 20.97 8.99 -1.27
C PRO A 289 20.15 8.61 -2.51
N MET A 290 20.38 9.31 -3.61
CA MET A 290 19.60 9.19 -4.85
C MET A 290 20.55 9.20 -6.06
N PRO A 291 20.14 8.62 -7.21
CA PRO A 291 20.93 8.70 -8.43
C PRO A 291 21.31 10.16 -8.72
N SER A 292 22.54 10.40 -9.12
CA SER A 292 23.07 11.77 -9.19
C SER A 292 22.34 12.60 -10.25
N PRO A 293 22.33 13.94 -10.12
CA PRO A 293 21.71 14.80 -11.13
C PRO A 293 22.26 14.58 -12.55
N GLU A 294 23.54 14.25 -12.67
CA GLU A 294 24.17 13.87 -13.94
C GLU A 294 23.49 12.64 -14.54
N THR A 295 23.15 11.66 -13.69
CA THR A 295 22.41 10.46 -14.09
C THR A 295 21.04 10.81 -14.70
N TYR A 296 20.41 11.91 -14.30
CA TYR A 296 19.10 12.32 -14.82
C TYR A 296 19.19 12.82 -16.26
N GLU A 297 20.29 13.49 -16.61
CA GLU A 297 20.56 14.00 -17.95
C GLU A 297 20.92 12.85 -18.90
N GLU A 298 21.74 11.92 -18.41
CA GLU A 298 22.26 10.77 -19.17
C GLU A 298 21.30 9.57 -19.22
N PHE A 299 20.15 9.63 -18.54
CA PHE A 299 19.18 8.53 -18.41
C PHE A 299 18.88 7.78 -19.71
N TYR A 300 18.81 8.47 -20.86
CA TYR A 300 18.49 7.85 -22.14
C TYR A 300 19.67 7.14 -22.82
N MET A 301 20.90 7.39 -22.35
CA MET A 301 22.13 6.73 -22.82
C MET A 301 22.47 5.50 -21.97
N MET A 302 21.87 5.40 -20.80
CA MET A 302 22.00 4.27 -19.87
C MET A 302 21.37 3.00 -20.39
N ASP A 303 21.88 1.88 -19.90
CA ASP A 303 21.30 0.57 -20.14
C ASP A 303 19.99 0.35 -19.35
N SER A 304 19.30 -0.75 -19.65
CA SER A 304 18.00 -1.04 -19.03
C SER A 304 18.07 -1.26 -17.51
N ASN A 305 19.21 -1.70 -16.97
CA ASN A 305 19.38 -1.92 -15.52
C ASN A 305 19.63 -0.59 -14.81
N GLU A 306 20.48 0.27 -15.37
CA GLU A 306 20.74 1.62 -14.86
C GLU A 306 19.47 2.50 -14.90
N GLN A 307 18.71 2.44 -16.00
CA GLN A 307 17.40 3.10 -16.07
C GLN A 307 16.43 2.58 -15.02
N ARG A 308 16.43 1.25 -14.81
CA ARG A 308 15.59 0.61 -13.79
C ARG A 308 16.00 1.05 -12.39
N PHE A 309 17.30 1.14 -12.09
CA PHE A 309 17.83 1.62 -10.81
C PHE A 309 17.33 3.03 -10.49
N CYS A 310 17.39 3.92 -11.46
CA CYS A 310 16.90 5.28 -11.32
C CYS A 310 15.39 5.31 -11.04
N LEU A 311 14.61 4.61 -11.86
CA LEU A 311 13.16 4.58 -11.72
C LEU A 311 12.74 3.93 -10.38
N ASP A 312 13.32 2.80 -9.99
CA ASP A 312 13.04 2.13 -8.72
C ASP A 312 13.34 3.07 -7.53
N SER A 313 14.49 3.77 -7.56
CA SER A 313 14.86 4.76 -6.55
C SER A 313 13.86 5.91 -6.46
N TRP A 314 13.42 6.48 -7.59
CA TRP A 314 12.42 7.55 -7.60
C TRP A 314 11.05 7.09 -7.10
N PHE A 315 10.57 5.92 -7.51
CA PHE A 315 9.30 5.36 -7.02
C PHE A 315 9.33 5.13 -5.50
N HIS A 316 10.43 4.58 -4.97
CA HIS A 316 10.60 4.41 -3.52
C HIS A 316 10.67 5.74 -2.78
N CYS A 317 11.39 6.73 -3.32
CA CYS A 317 11.49 8.06 -2.71
C CYS A 317 10.14 8.80 -2.69
N ILE A 318 9.35 8.71 -3.77
CA ILE A 318 7.99 9.27 -3.81
C ILE A 318 7.13 8.65 -2.71
N ASN A 319 7.16 7.31 -2.58
CA ASN A 319 6.39 6.61 -1.55
C ASN A 319 6.84 6.96 -0.13
N TRP A 320 8.15 7.10 0.08
CA TRP A 320 8.71 7.56 1.35
C TRP A 320 8.20 8.96 1.71
N PHE A 321 8.25 9.90 0.77
CA PHE A 321 7.76 11.26 1.02
C PHE A 321 6.23 11.31 1.23
N ILE A 322 5.45 10.46 0.55
CA ILE A 322 4.01 10.32 0.83
C ILE A 322 3.79 9.90 2.29
N GLU A 323 4.55 8.91 2.79
CA GLU A 323 4.43 8.51 4.19
C GLU A 323 4.92 9.56 5.18
N LEU A 324 5.96 10.35 4.86
CA LEU A 324 6.33 11.52 5.68
C LEU A 324 5.20 12.56 5.72
N VAL A 325 4.57 12.85 4.58
CA VAL A 325 3.41 13.74 4.54
C VAL A 325 2.27 13.18 5.39
N ASN A 326 1.96 11.89 5.28
CA ASN A 326 0.96 11.22 6.12
C ASN A 326 1.26 11.34 7.62
N ALA A 327 2.52 11.15 8.02
CA ALA A 327 2.93 11.23 9.41
C ALA A 327 2.84 12.66 9.97
N PHE A 328 3.35 13.65 9.23
CA PHE A 328 3.62 14.96 9.81
C PHE A 328 2.58 16.04 9.50
N SER A 329 1.55 15.78 8.69
CA SER A 329 0.56 16.79 8.26
C SER A 329 -0.27 17.42 9.39
N ASN A 330 -0.46 16.73 10.52
CA ASN A 330 -1.25 17.24 11.64
C ASN A 330 -0.46 18.11 12.63
N HIS A 331 0.84 18.32 12.42
CA HIS A 331 1.64 19.16 13.32
C HIS A 331 1.21 20.63 13.26
N THR A 332 1.24 21.28 14.41
CA THR A 332 0.95 22.72 14.54
C THR A 332 2.20 23.59 14.43
N ASP A 333 3.39 23.01 14.59
CA ASP A 333 4.64 23.75 14.48
C ASP A 333 4.88 24.27 13.06
N THR A 334 5.27 25.55 12.96
CA THR A 334 5.37 26.25 11.67
C THR A 334 6.54 25.76 10.83
N ASP A 335 7.65 25.34 11.45
CA ASP A 335 8.79 24.79 10.73
C ASP A 335 8.45 23.42 10.14
N ASN A 336 7.84 22.54 10.94
CA ASN A 336 7.36 21.24 10.48
C ASN A 336 6.33 21.37 9.36
N VAL A 337 5.36 22.30 9.46
CA VAL A 337 4.41 22.56 8.36
C VAL A 337 5.14 22.99 7.07
N ARG A 338 6.16 23.87 7.18
CA ARG A 338 6.97 24.26 6.02
C ARG A 338 7.70 23.06 5.42
N LYS A 339 8.32 22.21 6.25
CA LYS A 339 9.00 20.99 5.80
C LYS A 339 8.05 20.03 5.11
N VAL A 340 6.84 19.82 5.65
CA VAL A 340 5.80 19.00 5.00
C VAL A 340 5.42 19.57 3.63
N CYS A 341 5.21 20.89 3.52
CA CYS A 341 4.95 21.52 2.22
C CYS A 341 6.12 21.34 1.23
N ARG A 342 7.37 21.39 1.71
CA ARG A 342 8.55 21.10 0.88
C ARG A 342 8.60 19.63 0.46
N ARG A 343 8.18 18.68 1.29
CA ARG A 343 8.04 17.26 0.89
C ARG A 343 6.99 17.10 -0.22
N VAL A 344 5.87 17.81 -0.16
CA VAL A 344 4.87 17.81 -1.24
C VAL A 344 5.46 18.34 -2.55
N ASP A 345 6.23 19.43 -2.50
CA ASP A 345 6.93 19.99 -3.66
C ASP A 345 7.96 19.00 -4.26
N GLN A 346 8.72 18.30 -3.39
CA GLN A 346 9.65 17.26 -3.81
C GLN A 346 8.95 16.04 -4.44
N ILE A 347 7.77 15.64 -3.93
CA ILE A 347 6.93 14.59 -4.55
C ILE A 347 6.55 15.01 -5.98
N ILE A 348 6.08 16.24 -6.17
CA ILE A 348 5.69 16.76 -7.49
C ILE A 348 6.89 16.76 -8.43
N THR A 349 8.04 17.26 -7.96
CA THR A 349 9.29 17.31 -8.73
C THR A 349 9.71 15.91 -9.20
N LEU A 350 9.68 14.92 -8.31
CA LEU A 350 9.99 13.53 -8.65
C LEU A 350 8.96 12.92 -9.62
N LEU A 351 7.67 13.20 -9.44
CA LEU A 351 6.64 12.75 -10.37
C LEU A 351 6.78 13.36 -11.76
N GLU A 352 7.20 14.63 -11.86
CA GLU A 352 7.52 15.27 -13.13
C GLU A 352 8.73 14.64 -13.81
N LEU A 353 9.78 14.31 -13.04
CA LEU A 353 10.95 13.58 -13.54
C LEU A 353 10.54 12.19 -14.07
N VAL A 354 9.73 11.43 -13.31
CA VAL A 354 9.20 10.14 -13.76
C VAL A 354 8.35 10.32 -15.03
N ALA A 355 7.48 11.34 -15.10
CA ALA A 355 6.65 11.61 -16.27
C ALA A 355 7.47 11.90 -17.54
N GLU A 356 8.63 12.53 -17.38
CA GLU A 356 9.55 12.80 -18.47
C GLU A 356 10.27 11.53 -18.94
N LYS A 357 10.83 10.74 -18.01
CA LYS A 357 11.75 9.64 -18.33
C LYS A 357 11.04 8.31 -18.63
N LEU A 358 10.01 7.97 -17.85
CA LEU A 358 9.33 6.67 -17.91
C LEU A 358 8.74 6.28 -19.27
N PRO A 359 8.13 7.17 -20.08
CA PRO A 359 7.51 6.79 -21.35
C PRO A 359 8.46 6.15 -22.36
N LYS A 360 9.79 6.29 -22.18
CA LYS A 360 10.83 5.73 -23.05
C LYS A 360 11.39 4.39 -22.53
N SER A 361 11.04 3.97 -21.32
CA SER A 361 11.43 2.69 -20.71
C SER A 361 10.26 1.71 -20.80
N HIS A 362 9.96 1.22 -22.00
CA HIS A 362 8.71 0.50 -22.31
C HIS A 362 8.49 -0.82 -21.55
N ASP A 363 9.56 -1.49 -21.11
CA ASP A 363 9.49 -2.76 -20.38
C ASP A 363 9.60 -2.58 -18.86
N TYR A 364 9.69 -1.34 -18.38
CA TYR A 364 9.81 -1.08 -16.96
C TYR A 364 8.52 -1.43 -16.21
N LYS A 365 8.68 -2.15 -15.10
CA LYS A 365 7.63 -2.41 -14.12
C LYS A 365 8.08 -1.86 -12.77
N PRO A 366 7.35 -0.89 -12.19
CA PRO A 366 7.71 -0.36 -10.89
C PRO A 366 7.63 -1.41 -9.78
N PRO A 367 8.39 -1.20 -8.69
CA PRO A 367 8.40 -2.08 -7.54
C PRO A 367 7.03 -2.05 -6.86
N ASN A 368 6.53 -3.21 -6.45
CA ASN A 368 5.26 -3.27 -5.74
C ASN A 368 5.44 -2.81 -4.29
N CYS A 369 4.90 -1.64 -3.95
CA CYS A 369 4.99 -1.06 -2.63
C CYS A 369 3.72 -1.26 -1.80
N LYS A 370 2.71 -1.98 -2.33
CA LYS A 370 1.49 -2.37 -1.64
C LYS A 370 1.36 -3.89 -1.65
N PHE A 371 1.09 -4.48 -0.49
CA PHE A 371 1.14 -5.94 -0.37
C PHE A 371 -0.22 -6.63 -0.56
N HIS A 372 -1.30 -5.84 -0.48
CA HIS A 372 -2.68 -6.33 -0.55
C HIS A 372 -3.21 -6.52 -1.98
N TYR A 373 -2.51 -6.01 -2.99
CA TYR A 373 -2.96 -6.05 -4.39
C TYR A 373 -1.83 -6.48 -5.32
N ASP A 374 -2.16 -7.26 -6.35
CA ASP A 374 -1.24 -7.49 -7.46
C ASP A 374 -1.32 -6.32 -8.44
N CYS A 375 -0.34 -5.43 -8.37
CA CYS A 375 -0.28 -4.21 -9.16
C CYS A 375 0.09 -4.51 -10.63
N LYS A 376 -0.79 -4.10 -11.56
CA LYS A 376 -0.53 -4.11 -13.01
C LYS A 376 -0.48 -2.66 -13.53
N PRO A 377 0.63 -2.24 -14.16
CA PRO A 377 0.71 -0.89 -14.71
C PRO A 377 -0.22 -0.74 -15.91
N LYS A 378 -0.83 0.43 -16.06
CA LYS A 378 -1.53 0.80 -17.30
C LYS A 378 -0.51 1.47 -18.24
N PRO A 379 -0.48 1.12 -19.54
CA PRO A 379 0.43 1.75 -20.48
C PRO A 379 0.21 3.28 -20.55
N LEU A 380 1.29 4.05 -20.47
CA LEU A 380 1.27 5.49 -20.76
C LEU A 380 1.32 5.71 -22.28
N GLY A 381 0.28 6.32 -22.85
CA GLY A 381 0.25 6.74 -24.26
C GLY A 381 -0.82 6.05 -25.12
N PRO A 382 -1.00 6.50 -26.39
CA PRO A 382 -2.02 5.95 -27.28
C PRO A 382 -1.69 4.49 -27.61
N THR A 383 -2.51 3.58 -27.07
CA THR A 383 -2.49 2.18 -27.49
C THR A 383 -2.79 2.14 -28.99
N LYS A 384 -1.82 1.71 -29.79
CA LYS A 384 -2.10 1.26 -31.16
C LYS A 384 -3.00 0.03 -31.02
N SER A 385 -4.31 0.26 -31.00
CA SER A 385 -5.27 -0.81 -31.16
C SER A 385 -4.92 -1.51 -32.48
N LYS A 386 -4.39 -2.73 -32.38
CA LYS A 386 -4.43 -3.66 -33.51
C LYS A 386 -5.91 -3.84 -33.81
N LYS A 387 -6.43 -3.06 -34.76
CA LYS A 387 -7.73 -3.33 -35.39
C LYS A 387 -7.62 -4.72 -36.00
N GLY A 388 -8.12 -5.71 -35.27
CA GLY A 388 -8.33 -7.05 -35.76
C GLY A 388 -9.21 -6.97 -36.99
N ALA A 389 -8.66 -7.33 -38.14
CA ALA A 389 -9.40 -7.52 -39.37
C ALA A 389 -10.40 -8.67 -39.15
N THR A 390 -11.64 -8.32 -38.80
CA THR A 390 -12.77 -9.25 -38.87
C THR A 390 -13.51 -8.99 -40.17
N LYS A 391 -13.34 -9.92 -41.10
CA LYS A 391 -14.02 -10.03 -42.40
C LYS A 391 -15.54 -9.89 -42.23
N PRO A 392 -16.24 -9.09 -43.06
CA PRO A 392 -17.69 -9.21 -43.15
C PRO A 392 -18.05 -10.47 -43.94
N LYS A 393 -18.75 -11.39 -43.28
CA LYS A 393 -19.42 -12.56 -43.87
C LYS A 393 -20.53 -12.06 -44.80
N GLY A 394 -20.57 -12.62 -46.00
CA GLY A 394 -21.35 -12.10 -47.14
C GLY A 394 -22.87 -12.23 -47.04
N LYS A 395 -23.52 -11.42 -47.88
CA LYS A 395 -24.84 -11.68 -48.45
C LYS A 395 -24.71 -11.78 -49.97
N LYS A 396 -25.33 -12.83 -50.52
CA LYS A 396 -25.33 -13.29 -51.91
C LYS A 396 -26.05 -12.35 -52.88
N ALA A 397 -25.58 -12.38 -54.13
CA ALA A 397 -26.28 -12.23 -55.42
C ALA A 397 -26.99 -10.88 -55.67
N ASP A 398 -26.97 -10.27 -56.85
CA ASP A 398 -27.10 -10.86 -58.19
C ASP A 398 -26.62 -9.87 -59.26
N LYS A 399 -26.15 -10.42 -60.39
CA LYS A 399 -26.20 -9.93 -61.78
C LYS A 399 -25.39 -8.73 -62.35
N GLN A 400 -24.83 -9.07 -63.53
CA GLN A 400 -24.66 -8.32 -64.78
C GLN A 400 -23.45 -7.37 -64.90
N GLU A 401 -22.46 -7.74 -65.73
CA GLU A 401 -22.25 -7.36 -67.16
C GLU A 401 -21.77 -5.90 -67.29
N ASN A 402 -20.84 -5.47 -68.15
CA ASN A 402 -19.89 -6.02 -69.11
C ASN A 402 -19.03 -4.82 -69.61
N ASN A 403 -17.85 -5.08 -70.20
CA ASN A 403 -17.00 -4.22 -71.07
C ASN A 403 -16.29 -2.97 -70.48
N GLU A 404 -14.96 -2.84 -70.60
CA GLU A 404 -14.16 -2.38 -71.79
C GLU A 404 -14.62 -0.99 -72.29
N THR A 405 -13.84 0.05 -72.61
CA THR A 405 -12.42 0.25 -73.02
C THR A 405 -12.15 1.79 -73.04
N ILE A 406 -10.91 2.22 -72.71
CA ILE A 406 -10.02 3.16 -73.46
C ILE A 406 -10.37 4.64 -73.76
N ASN A 407 -9.37 5.51 -73.45
CA ASN A 407 -8.94 6.84 -74.00
C ASN A 407 -9.97 7.99 -74.10
N GLY A 408 -9.67 9.26 -73.86
CA GLY A 408 -8.42 10.02 -73.73
C GLY A 408 -8.70 11.41 -74.33
N SER A 409 -8.31 12.52 -73.68
CA SER A 409 -8.13 13.86 -74.28
C SER A 409 -7.69 14.88 -73.21
N ALA A 410 -6.51 15.46 -73.40
CA ALA A 410 -6.12 16.78 -72.90
C ALA A 410 -6.23 17.76 -74.11
N PRO A 411 -6.33 19.11 -73.97
CA PRO A 411 -5.25 19.92 -73.37
C PRO A 411 -5.63 21.23 -72.62
N VAL A 412 -4.77 21.58 -71.64
CA VAL A 412 -4.10 22.87 -71.37
C VAL A 412 -4.91 24.19 -71.29
N SER A 413 -4.89 24.84 -70.11
CA SER A 413 -4.34 26.22 -69.94
C SER A 413 -4.13 26.64 -68.45
N ASN A 414 -2.87 26.96 -68.10
CA ASN A 414 -2.33 28.09 -67.28
C ASN A 414 -3.08 28.57 -66.00
N ALA A 415 -2.47 28.92 -64.85
CA ALA A 415 -1.08 29.03 -64.40
C ALA A 415 -1.00 29.31 -62.87
N ALA A 416 0.13 28.89 -62.25
CA ALA A 416 0.85 29.42 -61.05
C ALA A 416 0.29 29.22 -59.61
N PRO A 417 1.14 29.31 -58.55
CA PRO A 417 2.39 28.58 -58.29
C PRO A 417 2.33 27.78 -56.96
N ALA A 418 3.20 26.79 -56.82
CA ALA A 418 3.33 25.94 -55.63
C ALA A 418 3.77 26.72 -54.38
N LYS A 419 3.04 26.52 -53.26
CA LYS A 419 3.47 26.86 -51.89
C LYS A 419 3.87 25.58 -51.14
N PRO A 420 4.85 25.65 -50.22
CA PRO A 420 5.58 24.49 -49.72
C PRO A 420 4.73 23.65 -48.76
N LYS A 421 4.96 22.33 -48.81
CA LYS A 421 4.44 21.36 -47.84
C LYS A 421 4.93 21.75 -46.43
N GLN A 422 4.04 22.31 -45.61
CA GLN A 422 4.25 22.34 -44.17
C GLN A 422 4.25 20.89 -43.67
N SER A 423 5.41 20.44 -43.20
CA SER A 423 5.53 19.29 -42.33
C SER A 423 4.63 19.51 -41.12
N LYS A 424 3.58 18.70 -40.98
CA LYS A 424 2.84 18.62 -39.73
C LYS A 424 3.79 18.04 -38.69
N ALA A 425 4.30 18.91 -37.82
CA ALA A 425 4.97 18.52 -36.60
C ALA A 425 4.09 17.50 -35.86
N HIS A 426 4.68 16.36 -35.50
CA HIS A 426 4.07 15.44 -34.54
C HIS A 426 3.98 16.17 -33.19
N THR A 427 2.86 16.84 -32.93
CA THR A 427 2.51 17.29 -31.57
C THR A 427 2.09 16.06 -30.77
N GLY A 428 3.07 15.28 -30.32
CA GLY A 428 2.86 14.26 -29.30
C GLY A 428 2.43 14.98 -28.01
N LYS A 429 1.31 14.58 -27.42
CA LYS A 429 0.85 15.12 -26.13
C LYS A 429 1.92 14.83 -25.08
N ARG A 430 2.47 15.87 -24.43
CA ARG A 430 3.41 15.73 -23.31
C ARG A 430 2.72 14.94 -22.19
N VAL A 431 3.39 13.91 -21.67
CA VAL A 431 2.94 13.17 -20.49
C VAL A 431 3.13 14.08 -19.28
N MET A 432 2.08 14.28 -18.50
CA MET A 432 2.12 15.10 -17.30
C MET A 432 2.19 14.21 -16.07
N TRP A 433 2.64 14.76 -14.94
CA TRP A 433 2.80 14.00 -13.70
C TRP A 433 1.49 13.35 -13.22
N TRP A 434 0.33 13.99 -13.45
CA TRP A 434 -0.98 13.39 -13.12
C TRP A 434 -1.35 12.19 -14.01
N ASP A 435 -0.81 12.11 -15.22
CA ASP A 435 -0.97 10.93 -16.08
C ASP A 435 -0.22 9.73 -15.47
N VAL A 436 0.97 9.98 -14.90
CA VAL A 436 1.75 8.97 -14.17
C VAL A 436 0.98 8.50 -12.94
N VAL A 437 0.51 9.43 -12.10
CA VAL A 437 -0.29 9.10 -10.90
C VAL A 437 -1.51 8.24 -11.28
N THR A 438 -2.19 8.57 -12.38
CA THR A 438 -3.38 7.81 -12.82
C THR A 438 -3.03 6.41 -13.34
N ALA A 439 -1.99 6.30 -14.16
CA ALA A 439 -1.58 5.04 -14.79
C ALA A 439 -0.89 4.07 -13.82
N TYR A 440 -0.19 4.62 -12.83
CA TYR A 440 0.61 3.89 -11.84
C TYR A 440 0.08 4.01 -10.41
N LYS A 441 -1.18 4.46 -10.23
CA LYS A 441 -1.85 4.55 -8.92
C LYS A 441 -1.61 3.32 -8.00
N PRO A 442 -1.65 2.07 -8.49
CA PRO A 442 -1.42 0.90 -7.63
C PRO A 442 -0.01 0.84 -7.00
N PHE A 443 0.98 1.53 -7.57
CA PHE A 443 2.37 1.52 -7.12
C PHE A 443 2.71 2.65 -6.15
N PHE A 444 1.79 3.60 -5.95
CA PHE A 444 1.96 4.71 -5.00
C PHE A 444 1.20 4.47 -3.71
N GLN A 445 1.79 4.84 -2.57
CA GLN A 445 1.12 4.94 -1.29
C GLN A 445 -0.05 5.94 -1.36
N GLU A 446 -1.00 5.80 -0.44
CA GLU A 446 -2.19 6.67 -0.39
C GLU A 446 -1.96 7.79 0.62
N LEU A 447 -2.50 8.97 0.31
CA LEU A 447 -2.53 10.05 1.28
C LEU A 447 -3.66 9.80 2.28
N ASP A 448 -3.33 9.91 3.56
CA ASP A 448 -4.29 9.86 4.67
C ASP A 448 -5.21 11.09 4.60
N MET A 449 -6.46 10.97 5.06
CA MET A 449 -7.44 12.07 4.98
C MET A 449 -7.01 13.29 5.78
N GLU A 450 -6.23 13.08 6.83
CA GLU A 450 -5.63 14.08 7.69
C GLU A 450 -4.70 15.04 6.92
N VAL A 451 -4.11 14.59 5.81
CA VAL A 451 -3.23 15.43 4.97
C VAL A 451 -3.95 16.67 4.44
N PHE A 452 -5.26 16.60 4.22
CA PHE A 452 -6.04 17.72 3.71
C PHE A 452 -6.11 18.91 4.67
N VAL A 453 -5.71 18.77 5.93
CA VAL A 453 -5.50 19.89 6.86
C VAL A 453 -4.47 20.88 6.32
N LEU A 454 -3.53 20.45 5.48
CA LEU A 454 -2.58 21.36 4.81
C LEU A 454 -3.29 22.40 3.92
N LEU A 455 -4.44 22.06 3.33
CA LEU A 455 -5.21 22.98 2.49
C LEU A 455 -5.82 24.14 3.28
N SER A 456 -5.94 24.01 4.60
CA SER A 456 -6.43 25.09 5.46
C SER A 456 -5.32 26.05 5.91
N LYS A 457 -4.06 25.79 5.54
CA LYS A 457 -2.91 26.64 5.90
C LYS A 457 -2.75 27.74 4.87
N GLU A 458 -2.52 28.97 5.33
CA GLU A 458 -2.30 30.10 4.43
C GLU A 458 -1.00 29.93 3.62
N LEU A 459 -1.11 30.04 2.30
CA LEU A 459 0.04 30.18 1.41
C LEU A 459 0.66 31.57 1.63
N ARG A 460 1.65 31.68 2.52
CA ARG A 460 2.48 32.88 2.57
C ARG A 460 3.48 32.81 1.42
N ALA A 461 3.41 33.79 0.52
CA ALA A 461 4.46 33.99 -0.47
C ALA A 461 5.82 34.11 0.26
N PRO A 462 6.91 33.56 -0.30
CA PRO A 462 8.23 33.75 0.27
C PRO A 462 8.50 35.26 0.35
N THR A 463 8.61 35.79 1.57
CA THR A 463 9.13 37.14 1.79
C THR A 463 10.58 37.16 1.26
N GLU A 464 10.89 38.13 0.40
CA GLU A 464 12.15 38.31 -0.35
C GLU A 464 13.43 38.47 0.50
N THR A 465 13.42 38.06 1.76
CA THR A 465 14.55 38.13 2.68
C THR A 465 14.87 36.76 3.23
N GLN A 466 15.54 35.94 2.41
CA GLN A 466 16.52 34.91 2.80
C GLN A 466 17.01 34.23 1.52
N VAL A 467 18.02 34.84 0.91
CA VAL A 467 18.93 34.23 -0.08
C VAL A 467 20.19 33.82 0.65
#